data_AF-A0A7M3XL54-F1
#
_entry.id   AF-A0A7M3XL54-F1
#
_cell.length_a   1.000
_cell.length_b   1.000
_cell.length_c   1.000
_cell.angle_alpha   90.00
_cell.angle_beta   90.00
_cell.angle_gamma   90.00
#
_symmetry.space_group_name_H-M   'P 1'
#
loop_
_entity.id
_entity.type
_entity.pdbx_description
1 polymer ?
#
loop_
_entity_poly.entity_id
_entity_poly.type
_entity_poly.pdbx_seq_one_letter_code
_entity_poly.pdbx_strand_id
1 'polypeptide(L)' 'MKPLGLVGGTFDRFHVGHQKLLEIGLKECHELEVWMTSDILATRKD' A
#
# COMPACT_ATOMS: atom_id res chain seq x y z
N MET A 1 -13.78 17.74 -1.63
CA MET A 1 -12.63 17.21 -2.40
C MET A 1 -12.19 15.93 -1.71
N LYS A 2 -11.98 14.82 -2.43
CA LYS A 2 -11.51 13.57 -1.80
C LYS A 2 -10.04 13.72 -1.37
N PRO A 3 -9.60 13.09 -0.28
CA PRO A 3 -8.23 13.23 0.23
C PRO A 3 -7.21 12.47 -0.64
N LEU A 4 -5.92 12.77 -0.43
CA LEU A 4 -4.81 11.91 -0.84
C LEU A 4 -4.75 10.70 0.10
N GLY A 5 -4.72 9.49 -0.47
CA GLY A 5 -4.54 8.25 0.26
C GLY A 5 -3.07 7.84 0.29
N LEU A 6 -2.61 7.34 1.43
CA LEU A 6 -1.27 6.79 1.58
C LEU A 6 -1.39 5.35 2.07
N VAL A 7 -0.74 4.42 1.37
CA VAL A 7 -0.63 3.04 1.83
C VAL A 7 0.82 2.59 1.77
N GLY A 8 1.30 2.00 2.86
CA GLY A 8 2.65 1.46 2.97
C GLY A 8 2.63 -0.04 3.21
N GLY A 9 3.60 -0.74 2.64
CA GLY A 9 3.73 -2.18 2.86
C GLY A 9 4.91 -2.78 2.09
N THR A 10 5.23 -4.04 2.38
CA THR A 10 6.17 -4.82 1.56
C THR A 10 5.52 -5.28 0.26
N PHE A 11 4.20 -5.52 0.28
CA PHE A 11 3.43 -6.11 -0.82
C PHE A 11 4.04 -7.42 -1.35
N ASP A 12 4.82 -8.11 -0.51
CA ASP A 12 5.39 -9.41 -0.85
C ASP A 12 4.27 -10.45 -1.05
N ARG A 13 4.46 -11.33 -2.04
CA ARG A 13 3.46 -12.32 -2.47
C ARG A 13 2.06 -11.73 -2.63
N PHE A 14 1.91 -10.80 -3.58
CA PHE A 14 0.65 -10.07 -3.81
C PHE A 14 -0.58 -11.01 -3.83
N HIS A 15 -1.57 -10.72 -2.98
CA HIS A 15 -2.77 -11.54 -2.82
C HIS A 15 -4.03 -10.68 -2.66
N VAL A 16 -5.20 -11.33 -2.54
CA VAL A 16 -6.52 -10.69 -2.49
C VAL A 16 -6.68 -9.62 -1.40
N GLY A 17 -5.87 -9.68 -0.33
CA GLY A 17 -5.86 -8.67 0.73
C GLY A 17 -5.31 -7.34 0.24
N HIS A 18 -4.18 -7.37 -0.48
CA HIS A 18 -3.59 -6.17 -1.08
C HIS A 18 -4.51 -5.57 -2.14
N GLN A 19 -5.12 -6.41 -2.98
CA GLN A 19 -6.08 -5.93 -3.98
C GLN A 19 -7.23 -5.17 -3.32
N LYS A 20 -7.88 -5.76 -2.31
CA LYS A 20 -8.98 -5.10 -1.59
C LYS A 20 -8.55 -3.80 -0.94
N LEU A 21 -7.34 -3.76 -0.37
CA LEU A 21 -6.78 -2.56 0.25
C LEU A 21 -6.65 -1.42 -0.77
N LEU A 22 -6.12 -1.71 -1.97
CA LEU A 22 -5.99 -0.73 -3.04
C LEU A 22 -7.35 -0.29 -3.61
N GLU A 23 -8.29 -1.22 -3.79
CA GLU A 23 -9.64 -0.92 -4.27
C GLU A 23 -10.39 0.03 -3.32
N ILE A 24 -10.25 -0.17 -2.00
CA ILE A 24 -10.80 0.74 -0.99
C ILE A 24 -10.13 2.11 -1.09
N GLY A 25 -8.80 2.16 -1.19
CA GLY A 25 -8.07 3.43 -1.33
C GLY A 25 -8.51 4.22 -2.57
N LEU A 26 -8.63 3.57 -3.72
CA LEU A 26 -9.10 4.20 -4.97
C LEU A 26 -10.56 4.67 -4.89
N LYS A 27 -11.38 4.01 -4.08
CA LYS A 27 -12.77 4.42 -3.87
C LYS A 27 -12.85 5.66 -2.97
N GLU A 28 -12.07 5.74 -1.91
CA GLU A 28 -12.19 6.77 -0.88
C GLU A 28 -11.34 8.02 -1.16
N CYS A 29 -10.27 7.89 -1.95
CA CYS A 29 -9.31 8.96 -2.23
C CYS A 29 -9.43 9.53 -3.65
N HIS A 30 -8.88 10.73 -3.86
CA HIS A 30 -8.72 11.30 -5.21
C HIS A 30 -7.53 10.69 -5.93
N GLU A 31 -6.47 10.43 -5.16
CA GLU A 31 -5.20 9.84 -5.57
C GLU A 31 -4.75 8.91 -4.45
N LEU A 32 -4.04 7.83 -4.80
CA LEU A 32 -3.50 6.86 -3.84
C LEU A 32 -2.02 6.65 -4.12
N GLU A 33 -1.16 7.04 -3.19
CA GLU A 33 0.27 6.73 -3.23
C GLU A 33 0.55 5.41 -2.52
N VAL A 34 1.30 4.54 -3.20
CA VAL A 34 1.71 3.24 -2.69
C VAL A 34 3.21 3.26 -2.42
N TRP A 35 3.56 3.20 -1.13
CA TRP A 35 4.93 3.25 -0.67
C TRP A 35 5.43 1.82 -0.38
N MET A 36 6.19 1.27 -1.33
CA MET A 36 6.77 -0.06 -1.21
C MET A 36 8.05 -0.02 -0.36
N THR A 37 8.08 -0.80 0.71
CA THR A 37 9.29 -0.96 1.53
C THR A 37 10.22 -1.96 0.86
N SER A 38 11.44 -1.57 0.51
CA SER A 38 12.40 -2.48 -0.11
C SER A 38 12.92 -3.53 0.88
N ASP A 39 13.37 -4.69 0.36
CA ASP A 39 13.88 -5.80 1.15
C ASP A 39 14.99 -5.40 2.13
N ILE A 40 15.75 -4.34 1.81
CA ILE A 40 16.83 -3.79 2.66
C ILE A 40 16.27 -3.21 3.97
N LEU A 41 15.06 -2.67 3.96
CA LEU A 41 14.38 -2.17 5.16
C LEU A 41 13.63 -3.29 5.89
N ALA A 42 13.11 -4.28 5.16
CA ALA A 42 12.42 -5.43 5.75
C ALA A 42 13.38 -6.35 6.54
N THR A 43 14.59 -6.58 6.04
CA THR A 43 15.63 -7.41 6.68
C THR A 43 16.29 -6.78 7.90
N ARG A 44 16.06 -5.49 8.19
CA ARG A 44 16.56 -4.80 9.39
C ARG A 44 15.70 -5.01 10.63
N LYS A 45 14.58 -5.74 10.52
CA LYS A 45 13.61 -5.91 11.61
C LYS A 45 13.82 -7.21 12.40
N ASP A 46 14.88 -7.96 12.11
CA ASP A 46 15.33 -9.13 12.87
C ASP A 46 16.42 -8.75 13.88
#